data_AF-G8SF41-F1
#
_entry.id   AF-G8SF41-F1
#
_cell.length_a   1.000
_cell.length_b   1.000
_cell.length_c   1.000
_cell.angle_alpha   90.00
_cell.angle_beta   90.00
_cell.angle_gamma   90.00
#
_symmetry.space_group_name_H-M   'P 1'
#
loop_
_entity.id
_entity.type
_entity.pdbx_description
1 polymer ?
#
loop_
_entity_poly.entity_id
_entity_poly.type
_entity_poly.pdbx_seq_one_letter_code
_entity_poly.pdbx_strand_id
1 'polypeptide(L)'
;MSRHANFLGIPVEGDITRGDKRVPQKPLSELEPLMRAVLDDPHMKAFGWEQYTPYFNDGEPCVFSVGSPWFLTVNDPDPDDIDDTYEYGVDYGDHPSLGRREFDWRDRERIPGAYTGPDEARYDRVRALSDAISSGAFEDVLLEAFGDHAQVTVRPSGITVDSYSHD
;
A
#
# COMPACT_ATOMS: atom_id res chain seq x y z
N MET A 1 7.81 -27.01 -23.68
CA MET A 1 6.70 -27.45 -24.55
C MET A 1 6.01 -26.20 -25.05
N SER A 2 6.07 -25.92 -26.36
CA SER A 2 5.43 -24.72 -26.93
C SER A 2 3.91 -24.86 -26.78
N ARG A 3 3.30 -23.99 -25.97
CA ARG A 3 1.84 -24.01 -25.76
C ARG A 3 1.19 -23.30 -26.94
N HIS A 4 0.51 -24.04 -27.80
CA HIS A 4 -0.34 -23.47 -28.84
C HIS A 4 -1.46 -22.67 -28.19
N ALA A 5 -1.43 -21.35 -28.34
CA ALA A 5 -2.55 -20.50 -27.98
C ALA A 5 -3.56 -20.47 -29.13
N ASN A 6 -4.84 -20.34 -28.82
CA ASN A 6 -5.91 -20.20 -29.80
C ASN A 6 -6.74 -18.99 -29.42
N PHE A 7 -7.06 -18.16 -30.42
CA PHE A 7 -7.92 -17.00 -30.26
C PHE A 7 -9.05 -17.09 -31.29
N LEU A 8 -10.29 -17.26 -30.81
CA LEU A 8 -11.49 -17.37 -31.66
C LEU A 8 -11.44 -18.52 -32.69
N GLY A 9 -10.79 -19.64 -32.36
CA GLY A 9 -10.60 -20.75 -33.29
C GLY A 9 -9.37 -20.62 -34.19
N ILE A 10 -8.67 -19.48 -34.14
CA ILE A 10 -7.47 -19.22 -34.97
C ILE A 10 -6.21 -19.55 -34.14
N PRO A 11 -5.27 -20.36 -34.66
CA PRO A 11 -4.02 -20.65 -33.97
C PRO A 11 -3.17 -19.39 -33.83
N VAL A 12 -2.59 -19.20 -32.66
CA VAL A 12 -1.63 -18.13 -32.37
C VAL A 12 -0.23 -18.74 -32.35
N GLU A 13 0.63 -18.22 -33.22
CA GLU A 13 2.00 -18.68 -33.42
C GLU A 13 3.01 -17.56 -33.10
N GLY A 14 4.22 -17.93 -32.67
CA GLY A 14 5.30 -17.00 -32.31
C GLY A 14 5.76 -17.11 -30.85
N ASP A 15 6.72 -16.28 -30.47
CA ASP A 15 7.23 -16.19 -29.10
C ASP A 15 6.27 -15.36 -28.24
N ILE A 16 5.35 -16.04 -27.57
CA ILE A 16 4.33 -15.40 -26.73
C ILE A 16 4.85 -15.26 -25.29
N THR A 17 5.31 -14.07 -24.93
CA THR A 17 5.58 -13.70 -23.53
C THR A 17 4.26 -13.42 -22.82
N ARG A 18 4.01 -14.10 -21.70
CA ARG A 18 2.85 -13.80 -20.85
C ARG A 18 3.30 -12.77 -19.82
N GLY A 19 2.62 -11.62 -19.79
CA GLY A 19 2.81 -10.65 -18.72
C GLY A 19 2.22 -11.14 -17.39
N ASP A 20 2.45 -10.36 -16.34
CA ASP A 20 1.97 -10.68 -15.00
C ASP A 20 0.46 -10.74 -14.90
N LYS A 21 -0.01 -11.50 -13.90
CA LYS A 21 -1.43 -11.54 -13.56
C LYS A 21 -1.82 -10.18 -12.98
N ARG A 22 -2.72 -9.49 -13.68
CA ARG A 22 -3.31 -8.26 -13.17
C ARG A 22 -4.13 -8.53 -11.91
N VAL A 23 -3.90 -7.75 -10.87
CA VAL A 23 -4.74 -7.75 -9.68
C VAL A 23 -6.10 -7.15 -10.05
N PRO A 24 -7.23 -7.83 -9.75
CA PRO A 24 -8.55 -7.25 -9.96
C PRO A 24 -8.71 -5.96 -9.15
N GLN A 25 -9.08 -4.89 -9.86
CA GLN A 25 -9.28 -3.57 -9.24
C GLN A 25 -10.63 -3.51 -8.53
N LYS A 26 -10.64 -2.84 -7.37
CA LYS A 26 -11.77 -2.72 -6.45
C LYS A 26 -12.25 -1.27 -6.36
N PRO A 27 -13.54 -1.05 -6.09
CA PRO A 27 -14.11 0.30 -6.05
C PRO A 27 -13.73 1.04 -4.76
N LEU A 28 -13.80 2.38 -4.80
CA LEU A 28 -13.56 3.25 -3.65
C LEU A 28 -14.42 2.89 -2.44
N SER A 29 -15.65 2.42 -2.66
CA SER A 29 -16.56 1.98 -1.60
C SER A 29 -16.03 0.85 -0.71
N GLU A 30 -15.07 0.06 -1.19
CA GLU A 30 -14.39 -0.96 -0.39
C GLU A 30 -13.16 -0.41 0.37
N LEU A 31 -12.54 0.67 -0.12
CA LEU A 31 -11.40 1.32 0.51
C LEU A 31 -11.82 2.35 1.57
N GLU A 32 -12.87 3.12 1.29
CA GLU A 32 -13.36 4.20 2.15
C GLU A 32 -13.57 3.77 3.61
N PRO A 33 -14.22 2.63 3.93
CA PRO A 33 -14.41 2.23 5.32
C PRO A 33 -13.08 1.98 6.05
N LEU A 34 -12.05 1.50 5.36
CA LEU A 34 -10.72 1.27 5.93
C LEU A 34 -10.01 2.60 6.19
N MET A 35 -10.09 3.55 5.25
CA MET A 35 -9.57 4.90 5.44
C MET A 35 -10.25 5.60 6.62
N ARG A 36 -11.58 5.52 6.71
CA ARG A 36 -12.37 6.09 7.82
C ARG A 36 -12.02 5.46 9.16
N ALA A 37 -11.86 4.14 9.20
CA ALA A 37 -11.52 3.41 10.41
C ALA A 37 -10.18 3.86 11.05
N VAL A 38 -9.25 4.37 10.24
CA VAL A 38 -7.99 4.97 10.71
C VAL A 38 -8.13 6.48 10.94
N LEU A 39 -8.72 7.21 9.99
CA LEU A 39 -8.87 8.66 10.03
C LEU A 39 -9.73 9.15 11.22
N ASP A 40 -10.77 8.39 11.56
CA ASP A 40 -11.71 8.75 12.62
C ASP A 40 -11.23 8.31 14.02
N ASP A 41 -10.08 7.62 14.14
CA ASP A 41 -9.48 7.28 15.42
C ASP A 41 -8.78 8.53 16.01
N PRO A 42 -9.20 9.03 17.19
CA PRO A 42 -8.66 10.27 17.76
C PRO A 42 -7.19 10.20 18.18
N HIS A 43 -6.58 9.01 18.19
CA HIS A 43 -5.15 8.84 18.44
C HIS A 43 -4.33 8.81 17.16
N MET A 44 -4.95 8.83 15.98
CA MET A 44 -4.27 8.96 14.70
C MET A 44 -4.08 10.44 14.36
N LYS A 45 -2.87 10.77 13.91
CA LYS A 45 -2.48 12.12 13.50
C LYS A 45 -2.48 12.24 11.98
N ALA A 46 -1.84 11.30 11.30
CA ALA A 46 -1.72 11.29 9.84
C ALA A 46 -1.38 9.89 9.33
N PHE A 47 -1.57 9.67 8.04
CA PHE A 47 -0.97 8.55 7.31
C PHE A 47 -0.75 8.97 5.87
N GLY A 48 0.13 8.27 5.16
CA GLY A 48 0.47 8.63 3.79
C GLY A 48 1.22 7.53 3.08
N TRP A 49 1.49 7.76 1.79
CA TRP A 49 2.20 6.84 0.92
C TRP A 49 2.74 7.58 -0.30
N GLU A 50 3.57 6.88 -1.06
CA GLU A 50 4.09 7.32 -2.36
C GLU A 50 3.44 6.47 -3.44
N GLN A 51 3.08 7.05 -4.59
CA GLN A 51 2.57 6.32 -5.74
C GLN A 51 3.16 6.87 -7.03
N TYR A 52 3.68 5.97 -7.88
CA TYR A 52 4.35 6.38 -9.11
C TYR A 52 4.48 5.24 -10.13
N THR A 53 4.61 5.63 -11.40
CA THR A 53 5.16 4.80 -12.47
C THR A 53 6.67 5.10 -12.61
N PRO A 54 7.57 4.11 -12.45
CA PRO A 54 9.01 4.36 -12.59
C PRO A 54 9.37 4.86 -13.99
N TYR A 55 10.27 5.85 -14.09
CA TYR A 55 10.79 6.32 -15.39
C TYR A 55 11.71 5.30 -16.06
N PHE A 56 12.43 4.52 -15.26
CA PHE A 56 13.35 3.47 -15.70
C PHE A 56 13.17 2.23 -14.81
N ASN A 57 13.27 1.04 -15.40
CA ASN A 57 13.45 -0.20 -14.66
C ASN A 57 14.52 -1.07 -15.35
N ASP A 58 14.79 -2.24 -14.78
CA ASP A 58 15.80 -3.21 -15.22
C ASP A 58 15.51 -3.94 -16.55
N GLY A 59 14.59 -3.41 -17.37
CA GLY A 59 14.20 -3.95 -18.68
C GLY A 59 12.81 -4.59 -18.72
N GLU A 60 12.10 -4.58 -17.59
CA GLU A 60 10.69 -4.97 -17.46
C GLU A 60 9.74 -3.84 -17.97
N PRO A 61 8.42 -4.06 -18.05
CA PRO A 61 7.49 -2.97 -18.26
C PRO A 61 7.46 -2.00 -17.06
N CYS A 62 7.49 -0.69 -17.30
CA CYS A 62 7.17 0.28 -16.25
C CYS A 62 5.68 0.17 -15.92
N VAL A 63 5.36 -0.10 -14.65
CA VAL A 63 3.99 -0.25 -14.16
C VAL A 63 3.80 0.69 -12.97
N PHE A 64 2.67 1.38 -12.96
CA PHE A 64 2.23 2.17 -11.81
C PHE A 64 2.14 1.28 -10.57
N SER A 65 2.55 1.81 -9.42
CA SER A 65 2.41 1.10 -8.15
C SER A 65 2.23 2.09 -7.00
N VAL A 66 1.69 1.56 -5.90
CA VAL A 66 1.51 2.29 -4.65
C VAL A 66 2.45 1.68 -3.61
N GLY A 67 3.31 2.52 -3.02
CA GLY A 67 4.27 2.14 -1.99
C GLY A 67 3.60 1.77 -0.67
N SER A 68 4.38 1.13 0.22
CA SER A 68 3.91 0.81 1.56
C SER A 68 3.56 2.10 2.32
N PRO A 69 2.38 2.18 2.95
CA PRO A 69 1.98 3.36 3.67
C PRO A 69 2.67 3.47 5.04
N TRP A 70 2.82 4.71 5.50
CA TRP A 70 3.26 5.08 6.83
C TRP A 70 2.09 5.63 7.66
N PHE A 71 2.19 5.53 8.98
CA PHE A 71 1.14 5.92 9.92
C PHE A 71 1.73 6.70 11.09
N LEU A 72 1.06 7.76 11.54
CA LEU A 72 1.51 8.54 12.69
C LEU A 72 0.36 8.69 13.67
N THR A 73 0.65 8.38 14.93
CA THR A 73 -0.22 8.65 16.06
C THR A 73 0.07 10.03 16.65
N VAL A 74 -0.75 10.46 17.60
CA VAL A 74 -0.52 11.66 18.41
C VAL A 74 0.79 11.63 19.21
N ASN A 75 1.39 10.44 19.41
CA ASN A 75 2.64 10.27 20.15
C ASN A 75 3.90 10.31 19.27
N ASP A 76 3.75 10.32 17.95
CA ASP A 76 4.87 10.40 16.99
C ASP A 76 5.20 11.87 16.67
N PRO A 77 6.29 12.16 15.94
CA PRO A 77 6.58 13.50 15.41
C PRO A 77 5.49 14.02 14.45
N ASP A 78 5.53 15.30 14.10
CA ASP A 78 4.70 15.78 12.98
C ASP A 78 5.25 15.19 11.67
N PRO A 79 4.42 14.76 10.70
CA PRO A 79 4.91 14.27 9.41
C PRO A 79 5.83 15.27 8.69
N ASP A 80 5.65 16.59 8.90
CA ASP A 80 6.50 17.60 8.27
C ASP A 80 7.93 17.65 8.87
N ASP A 81 8.15 16.99 10.03
CA ASP A 81 9.43 16.91 10.74
C ASP A 81 10.13 15.54 10.56
N ILE A 82 9.62 14.67 9.68
CA ILE A 82 10.13 13.31 9.47
C ILE A 82 10.88 13.23 8.14
N ASP A 83 12.17 12.92 8.21
CA ASP A 83 13.02 12.72 7.03
C ASP A 83 12.78 11.34 6.37
N ASP A 84 12.50 10.31 7.18
CA ASP A 84 12.29 8.93 6.73
C ASP A 84 10.97 8.38 7.27
N THR A 85 9.96 8.33 6.40
CA THR A 85 8.64 7.81 6.78
C THR A 85 8.57 6.28 6.82
N TYR A 86 9.57 5.56 6.29
CA TYR A 86 9.59 4.10 6.30
C TYR A 86 9.66 3.53 7.72
N GLU A 87 10.24 4.27 8.68
CA GLU A 87 10.27 3.90 10.10
C GLU A 87 8.86 3.80 10.72
N TYR A 88 7.87 4.42 10.09
CA TYR A 88 6.48 4.49 10.55
C TYR A 88 5.54 3.60 9.72
N GLY A 89 6.10 2.65 8.97
CA GLY A 89 5.35 1.56 8.35
C GLY A 89 4.99 0.45 9.35
N VAL A 90 3.98 -0.35 9.01
CA VAL A 90 3.58 -1.54 9.81
C VAL A 90 3.88 -2.87 9.12
N ASP A 91 4.58 -2.83 7.96
CA ASP A 91 4.86 -4.00 7.11
C ASP A 91 6.09 -4.81 7.54
N TYR A 92 7.14 -4.15 8.04
CA TYR A 92 8.46 -4.79 8.16
C TYR A 92 9.10 -4.70 9.55
N GLY A 93 8.43 -4.10 10.55
CA GLY A 93 9.06 -3.91 11.85
C GLY A 93 8.17 -3.36 12.96
N ASP A 94 8.85 -2.88 14.00
CA ASP A 94 8.25 -2.36 15.22
C ASP A 94 7.92 -0.89 15.01
N HIS A 95 6.63 -0.59 14.85
CA HIS A 95 6.21 0.80 14.74
C HIS A 95 6.37 1.49 16.11
N PRO A 96 6.99 2.69 16.18
CA PRO A 96 7.33 3.35 17.45
C PRO A 96 6.17 3.48 18.44
N SER A 97 5.00 3.92 17.96
CA SER A 97 3.81 4.13 18.78
C SER A 97 2.68 3.09 18.61
N LEU A 98 2.58 2.40 17.46
CA LEU A 98 1.56 1.39 17.21
C LEU A 98 1.98 -0.01 17.65
N GLY A 99 3.28 -0.23 17.87
CA GLY A 99 3.84 -1.52 18.24
C GLY A 99 4.02 -2.47 17.06
N ARG A 100 4.03 -3.77 17.35
CA ARG A 100 4.29 -4.83 16.36
C ARG A 100 3.36 -6.01 16.53
N ARG A 101 3.22 -6.79 15.46
CA ARG A 101 2.67 -8.15 15.53
C ARG A 101 3.67 -9.13 14.94
N GLU A 102 3.97 -10.21 15.67
CA GLU A 102 4.88 -11.23 15.15
C GLU A 102 4.22 -12.02 14.02
N PHE A 103 5.03 -12.32 13.00
CA PHE A 103 4.62 -13.05 11.81
C PHE A 103 5.50 -14.29 11.66
N ASP A 104 4.89 -15.44 11.36
CA ASP A 104 5.66 -16.60 10.96
C ASP A 104 5.93 -16.56 9.46
N TRP A 105 7.13 -16.13 9.09
CA TRP A 105 7.65 -16.14 7.71
C TRP A 105 7.61 -17.51 7.01
N ARG A 106 7.56 -18.63 7.74
CA ARG A 106 7.52 -19.98 7.15
C ARG A 106 6.11 -20.34 6.71
N ASP A 107 5.13 -20.05 7.55
CA ASP A 107 3.73 -20.42 7.32
C ASP A 107 2.92 -19.27 6.70
N ARG A 108 3.50 -18.06 6.62
CA ARG A 108 2.83 -16.82 6.21
C ARG A 108 1.56 -16.54 7.01
N GLU A 109 1.49 -17.05 8.23
CA GLU A 109 0.35 -16.90 9.12
C GLU A 109 0.70 -15.98 10.30
N ARG A 110 -0.32 -15.26 10.76
CA ARG A 110 -0.24 -14.45 11.99
C ARG A 110 -0.14 -15.39 13.18
N ILE A 111 0.82 -15.14 14.07
CA ILE A 111 0.89 -15.88 15.34
C ILE A 111 -0.20 -15.29 16.27
N PRO A 112 -1.22 -16.07 16.66
CA PRO A 112 -2.30 -15.56 17.51
C PRO A 112 -1.76 -15.06 18.86
N GLY A 113 -2.19 -13.87 19.29
CA GLY A 113 -1.79 -13.28 20.56
C GLY A 113 -0.38 -12.66 20.60
N ALA A 114 0.34 -12.61 19.47
CA ALA A 114 1.70 -12.07 19.40
C ALA A 114 1.76 -10.56 19.09
N TYR A 115 0.76 -9.79 19.53
CA TYR A 115 0.81 -8.32 19.45
C TYR A 115 1.52 -7.74 20.68
N THR A 116 2.45 -6.83 20.44
CA THR A 116 3.09 -6.01 21.47
C THR A 116 2.90 -4.54 21.11
N GLY A 117 2.14 -3.82 21.92
CA GLY A 117 1.91 -2.38 21.72
C GLY A 117 0.74 -1.88 22.56
N PRO A 118 0.40 -0.59 22.43
CA PRO A 118 -0.59 0.03 23.31
C PRO A 118 -2.05 -0.30 22.98
N ASP A 119 -2.36 -0.72 21.74
CA ASP A 119 -3.75 -0.92 21.29
C ASP A 119 -3.81 -1.85 20.07
N GLU A 120 -4.11 -3.13 20.33
CA GLU A 120 -4.18 -4.17 19.28
C GLU A 120 -5.27 -3.86 18.25
N ALA A 121 -6.41 -3.32 18.68
CA ALA A 121 -7.53 -3.03 17.79
C ALA A 121 -7.21 -1.88 16.83
N ARG A 122 -6.48 -0.85 17.30
CA ARG A 122 -5.95 0.22 16.42
C ARG A 122 -4.95 -0.35 15.43
N TYR A 123 -4.00 -1.16 15.90
CA TYR A 123 -3.02 -1.80 15.05
C TYR A 123 -3.71 -2.62 13.95
N ASP A 124 -4.77 -3.37 14.27
CA ASP A 124 -5.51 -4.17 13.28
C ASP A 124 -6.22 -3.31 12.23
N ARG A 125 -6.78 -2.15 12.60
CA ARG A 125 -7.35 -1.19 11.64
C ARG A 125 -6.29 -0.62 10.70
N VAL A 126 -5.16 -0.20 11.26
CA VAL A 126 -4.01 0.31 10.50
C VAL A 126 -3.47 -0.75 9.55
N ARG A 127 -3.30 -1.98 10.04
CA ARG A 127 -2.83 -3.12 9.23
C ARG A 127 -3.79 -3.41 8.08
N ALA A 128 -5.09 -3.41 8.33
CA ALA A 128 -6.08 -3.64 7.28
C ALA A 128 -6.03 -2.57 6.17
N LEU A 129 -5.80 -1.30 6.55
CA LEU A 129 -5.61 -0.23 5.58
C LEU A 129 -4.26 -0.37 4.84
N SER A 130 -3.18 -0.73 5.54
CA SER A 130 -1.86 -0.98 4.95
C SER A 130 -1.92 -2.08 3.88
N ASP A 131 -2.56 -3.21 4.23
CA ASP A 131 -2.78 -4.34 3.33
C ASP A 131 -3.60 -3.91 2.11
N ALA A 132 -4.63 -3.08 2.29
CA ALA A 132 -5.46 -2.60 1.19
C ALA A 132 -4.68 -1.69 0.23
N ILE A 133 -4.01 -0.65 0.74
CA ILE A 133 -3.26 0.34 -0.06
C ILE A 133 -2.16 -0.35 -0.87
N SER A 134 -1.39 -1.25 -0.25
CA SER A 134 -0.24 -1.93 -0.88
C SER A 134 -0.60 -3.18 -1.68
N SER A 135 -1.88 -3.60 -1.72
CA SER A 135 -2.30 -4.84 -2.41
C SER A 135 -2.26 -4.78 -3.94
N GLY A 136 -2.14 -3.58 -4.51
CA GLY A 136 -2.36 -3.32 -5.93
C GLY A 136 -3.83 -3.40 -6.37
N ALA A 137 -4.77 -3.73 -5.47
CA ALA A 137 -6.20 -3.88 -5.82
C ALA A 137 -6.97 -2.55 -5.87
N PHE A 138 -6.35 -1.44 -5.49
CA PHE A 138 -6.97 -0.11 -5.45
C PHE A 138 -6.17 0.93 -6.26
N GLU A 139 -5.26 0.47 -7.13
CA GLU A 139 -4.43 1.36 -7.95
C GLU A 139 -5.27 2.29 -8.83
N ASP A 140 -6.33 1.79 -9.46
CA ASP A 140 -7.20 2.62 -10.32
C ASP A 140 -7.82 3.80 -9.55
N VAL A 141 -8.36 3.54 -8.35
CA VAL A 141 -9.04 4.59 -7.55
C VAL A 141 -8.04 5.56 -6.93
N LEU A 142 -6.86 5.08 -6.54
CA LEU A 142 -5.79 5.92 -5.98
C LEU A 142 -5.13 6.78 -7.05
N LEU A 143 -4.91 6.23 -8.25
CA LEU A 143 -4.40 6.96 -9.40
C LEU A 143 -5.41 8.02 -9.88
N GLU A 144 -6.70 7.68 -9.94
CA GLU A 144 -7.75 8.64 -10.31
C GLU A 144 -7.85 9.80 -9.31
N ALA A 145 -7.72 9.51 -8.01
CA ALA A 145 -7.87 10.51 -6.95
C ALA A 145 -6.62 11.41 -6.77
N PHE A 146 -5.42 10.83 -6.88
CA PHE A 146 -4.18 11.51 -6.46
C PHE A 146 -3.16 11.68 -7.58
N GLY A 147 -3.39 11.09 -8.75
CA GLY A 147 -2.50 11.20 -9.91
C GLY A 147 -1.26 10.29 -9.82
N ASP A 148 -0.41 10.38 -10.83
CA ASP A 148 0.88 9.69 -10.86
C ASP A 148 1.97 10.58 -10.24
N HIS A 149 3.08 9.99 -9.78
CA HIS A 149 4.22 10.72 -9.20
C HIS A 149 3.82 11.59 -8.01
N ALA A 150 3.15 10.97 -7.04
CA ALA A 150 2.52 11.65 -5.91
C ALA A 150 3.00 11.11 -4.56
N GLN A 151 3.29 12.01 -3.63
CA GLN A 151 3.37 11.75 -2.20
C GLN A 151 2.07 12.25 -1.57
N VAL A 152 1.28 11.33 -1.03
CA VAL A 152 -0.03 11.62 -0.45
C VAL A 152 0.07 11.65 1.06
N THR A 153 -0.44 12.71 1.69
CA THR A 153 -0.55 12.81 3.15
C THR A 153 -2.00 13.09 3.54
N VAL A 154 -2.57 12.21 4.35
CA VAL A 154 -3.94 12.30 4.86
C VAL A 154 -3.93 12.70 6.33
N ARG A 155 -4.66 13.78 6.66
CA ARG A 155 -4.86 14.30 8.02
C ARG A 155 -6.37 14.46 8.28
N PRO A 156 -6.83 14.52 9.55
CA PRO A 156 -8.23 14.83 9.86
C PRO A 156 -8.71 16.17 9.27
N SER A 157 -7.81 17.12 9.06
CA SER A 157 -8.10 18.43 8.48
C SER A 157 -8.14 18.46 6.95
N GLY A 158 -7.62 17.43 6.26
CA GLY A 158 -7.54 17.42 4.81
C GLY A 158 -6.46 16.49 4.27
N ILE A 159 -6.34 16.47 2.94
CA ILE A 159 -5.35 15.66 2.21
C ILE A 159 -4.44 16.61 1.43
N THR A 160 -3.14 16.39 1.49
CA THR A 160 -2.14 17.06 0.64
C THR A 160 -1.52 16.07 -0.33
N VAL A 161 -1.18 16.56 -1.52
CA VAL A 161 -0.52 15.78 -2.56
C VAL A 161 0.67 16.60 -3.05
N ASP A 162 1.86 16.08 -2.81
CA ASP A 162 3.12 16.68 -3.23
C ASP A 162 3.72 15.87 -4.39
N SER A 163 4.54 16.51 -5.23
CA SER A 163 5.20 15.82 -6.33
C SER A 163 6.27 14.86 -5.82
N TYR A 164 6.25 13.62 -6.30
CA TYR A 164 7.23 12.60 -5.96
C TYR A 164 7.96 12.11 -7.21
N SER A 165 9.30 12.08 -7.16
CA SER A 165 10.13 11.54 -8.25
C SER A 165 11.03 10.46 -7.69
N HIS A 166 10.82 9.23 -8.16
CA HIS A 166 11.79 8.16 -7.97
C HIS A 166 12.78 8.20 -9.14
N ASP A 167 14.06 8.39 -8.83
CA ASP A 167 15.15 8.25 -9.81
C ASP A 167 15.43 6.79 -10.16
#